data_AF-A0A2D5ZGG5-F1
#
_entry.id   AF-A0A2D5ZGG5-F1
#
_cell.length_a   1.000
_cell.length_b   1.000
_cell.length_c   1.000
_cell.angle_alpha   90.00
_cell.angle_beta   90.00
_cell.angle_gamma   90.00
#
_symmetry.space_group_name_H-M   'P 1'
#
loop_
_entity.id
_entity.type
_entity.pdbx_description
1 polymer ?
#
loop_
_entity_poly.entity_id
_entity_poly.type
_entity_poly.pdbx_seq_one_letter_code
_entity_poly.pdbx_strand_id
1 'polypeptide(L)'
;MNNIHPDWQSEDDVPVPVTVKQSTNAEGIQISRRPAALVGMLIVIGVGFGFFRGTEGLIGQLADSNVQTIRITSEGFQPALLEVEHGQTITWINEQDVPHILESDTLCSDTGFCLLTSTLFNGDSDNFTITPDMQPGSYQYSSSIEEGLVGEIVIITETVDDFTDITNILSDDFFGEPVGTTTEPPEGFDPQDFAPQPQGNTGLPTNPYTVGGQRIHPFDSSGEPIPEAFGDEPFAPSENTIAANAIAQGRGPLRQPETGAGVWAVILGSIVGLYWVTRDAFAKTSL
;
A
#
# COMPACT_ATOMS: atom_id res chain seq x y z
N MET A 1 -41.51 56.90 -26.09
CA MET A 1 -42.24 56.22 -25.00
C MET A 1 -41.18 55.56 -24.14
N ASN A 2 -40.87 55.93 -22.89
CA ASN A 2 -41.48 56.83 -21.93
C ASN A 2 -40.39 57.60 -21.18
N ASN A 3 -40.70 58.86 -20.89
CA ASN A 3 -39.95 59.74 -20.01
C ASN A 3 -39.86 59.12 -18.61
N ILE A 4 -38.63 59.05 -18.08
CA ILE A 4 -38.38 58.84 -16.66
C ILE A 4 -38.46 60.22 -16.02
N HIS A 5 -39.50 60.49 -15.24
CA HIS A 5 -39.61 61.69 -14.42
C HIS A 5 -39.25 61.36 -12.95
N PRO A 6 -38.43 62.18 -12.27
CA PRO A 6 -37.93 61.90 -10.93
C PRO A 6 -38.79 62.59 -9.87
N ASP A 7 -39.66 61.85 -9.19
CA ASP A 7 -40.44 62.36 -8.03
C ASP A 7 -40.23 61.46 -6.80
N TRP A 8 -39.00 61.40 -6.30
CA TRP A 8 -38.71 60.82 -4.98
C TRP A 8 -38.05 61.80 -4.00
N GLN A 9 -38.17 63.11 -4.26
CA GLN A 9 -38.00 64.13 -3.22
C GLN A 9 -39.34 64.40 -2.56
N SER A 10 -39.65 63.65 -1.50
CA SER A 10 -40.51 64.17 -0.43
C SER A 10 -39.59 64.80 0.62
N GLU A 11 -39.41 66.11 0.49
CA GLU A 11 -39.10 66.99 1.62
C GLU A 11 -40.26 66.88 2.61
N ASP A 12 -40.02 66.36 3.80
CA ASP A 12 -40.82 66.66 4.98
C ASP A 12 -39.96 66.35 6.21
N ASP A 13 -39.22 67.38 6.60
CA ASP A 13 -38.34 67.44 7.76
C ASP A 13 -39.22 67.59 9.02
N VAL A 14 -39.82 66.49 9.47
CA VAL A 14 -40.58 66.45 10.73
C VAL A 14 -39.65 65.95 11.83
N PRO A 15 -39.25 66.79 12.82
CA PRO A 15 -38.39 66.34 13.90
C PRO A 15 -39.16 65.38 14.81
N VAL A 16 -38.84 64.09 14.72
CA VAL A 16 -39.36 63.06 15.61
C VAL A 16 -38.75 63.28 17.00
N PRO A 17 -39.54 63.41 18.09
CA PRO A 17 -38.99 63.54 19.44
C PRO A 17 -38.30 62.24 19.85
N VAL A 18 -36.97 62.28 19.95
CA VAL A 18 -36.17 61.17 20.47
C VAL A 18 -36.44 61.06 21.97
N THR A 19 -37.29 60.12 22.36
CA THR A 19 -37.47 59.74 23.76
C THR A 19 -36.24 58.95 24.19
N VAL A 20 -35.28 59.63 24.83
CA VAL A 20 -34.15 58.96 25.48
C VAL A 20 -34.69 58.21 26.70
N LYS A 21 -34.95 56.91 26.54
CA LYS A 21 -35.16 56.03 27.69
C LYS A 21 -33.86 55.97 28.47
N GLN A 22 -33.88 56.58 29.65
CA GLN A 22 -32.83 56.51 30.65
C GLN A 22 -32.61 55.03 30.99
N SER A 23 -31.49 54.47 30.52
CA SER A 23 -31.09 53.10 30.82
C SER A 23 -30.88 52.98 32.32
N THR A 24 -31.84 52.40 33.02
CA THR A 24 -31.66 51.94 34.38
C THR A 24 -30.53 50.91 34.36
N ASN A 25 -29.43 51.24 35.05
CA ASN A 25 -28.34 50.32 35.33
C ASN A 25 -28.91 49.12 36.09
N ALA A 26 -29.26 48.07 35.36
CA ALA A 26 -29.39 46.75 35.93
C ALA A 26 -27.96 46.29 36.23
N GLU A 27 -27.61 46.21 37.51
CA GLU A 27 -26.43 45.49 38.00
C GLU A 27 -26.55 44.03 37.58
N GLY A 28 -26.16 43.74 36.34
CA GLY A 28 -25.96 42.40 35.85
C GLY A 28 -24.78 41.81 36.60
N ILE A 29 -25.05 40.85 37.49
CA ILE A 29 -24.05 39.99 38.10
C ILE A 29 -23.13 39.49 36.98
N GLN A 30 -21.90 39.99 36.94
CA GLN A 30 -20.90 39.53 35.98
C GLN A 30 -20.50 38.12 36.35
N ILE A 31 -21.23 37.13 35.81
CA ILE A 31 -20.84 35.73 35.89
C ILE A 31 -19.56 35.60 35.09
N SER A 32 -18.44 35.47 35.81
CA SER A 32 -17.11 35.26 35.25
C SER A 32 -17.17 34.08 34.27
N ARG A 33 -16.87 34.34 32.99
CA ARG A 33 -16.82 33.30 31.94
C ARG A 33 -15.51 32.49 31.96
N ARG A 34 -14.60 32.83 32.88
CA ARG A 34 -13.31 32.15 33.07
C ARG A 34 -13.41 30.66 33.43
N PRO A 35 -14.41 30.17 34.20
CA PRO A 35 -14.55 28.75 34.51
C PRO A 35 -14.90 27.90 33.28
N ALA A 36 -15.71 28.43 32.36
CA ALA A 36 -16.16 27.67 31.19
C ALA A 36 -15.02 27.33 30.22
N ALA A 37 -14.06 28.25 30.05
CA ALA A 37 -12.88 28.02 29.20
C ALA A 37 -11.95 26.93 29.76
N LEU A 38 -11.81 26.86 31.08
CA LEU A 38 -11.00 25.83 31.74
C LEU A 38 -11.62 24.43 31.58
N VAL A 39 -12.94 24.32 31.69
CA VAL A 39 -13.66 23.06 31.47
C VAL A 39 -13.51 22.60 30.02
N GLY A 40 -13.64 23.51 29.05
CA GLY A 40 -13.43 23.17 27.64
C GLY A 40 -12.00 22.68 27.35
N MET A 41 -10.99 23.35 27.91
CA MET A 41 -9.59 22.95 27.73
C MET A 41 -9.29 21.58 28.34
N LEU A 42 -9.83 21.27 29.52
CA LEU A 42 -9.66 19.97 30.17
C LEU A 42 -10.32 18.83 29.38
N ILE A 43 -11.48 19.07 28.77
CA ILE A 43 -12.16 18.07 27.93
C ILE A 43 -11.32 17.76 26.68
N VAL A 44 -10.79 18.79 26.00
CA VAL A 44 -9.95 18.60 24.81
C VAL A 44 -8.67 17.82 25.14
N ILE A 45 -8.03 18.12 26.28
CA ILE A 45 -6.84 17.37 26.75
C ILE A 45 -7.21 15.92 27.08
N GLY A 46 -8.34 15.68 27.75
CA GLY A 46 -8.80 14.34 28.09
C GLY A 46 -9.11 13.47 26.86
N VAL A 47 -9.80 14.04 25.87
CA VAL A 47 -10.10 13.36 24.59
C VAL A 47 -8.82 13.10 23.80
N GLY A 48 -7.92 14.09 23.72
CA GLY A 48 -6.62 13.92 23.07
C GLY A 48 -5.76 12.83 23.71
N PHE A 49 -5.73 12.76 25.04
CA PHE A 49 -4.99 11.74 25.78
C PHE A 49 -5.59 10.33 25.61
N GLY A 50 -6.92 10.22 25.56
CA GLY A 50 -7.60 8.96 25.27
C GLY A 50 -7.29 8.45 23.86
N PHE A 51 -7.29 9.34 22.85
CA PHE A 51 -6.89 8.98 21.49
C PHE A 51 -5.42 8.54 21.41
N PHE A 52 -4.52 9.26 22.07
CA PHE A 52 -3.08 8.95 22.03
C PHE A 52 -2.74 7.59 22.66
N ARG A 53 -3.39 7.24 23.77
CA ARG A 53 -3.26 5.90 24.37
C ARG A 53 -3.93 4.80 23.54
N GLY A 54 -5.01 5.11 22.83
CA GLY A 54 -5.69 4.15 21.95
C GLY A 54 -4.88 3.81 20.68
N THR A 55 -4.09 4.76 20.17
CA THR A 55 -3.30 4.57 18.95
C THR A 55 -2.05 3.69 19.12
N GLU A 56 -1.55 3.49 20.34
CA GLU A 56 -0.45 2.55 20.60
C GLU A 56 -0.86 1.09 20.27
N GLY A 57 -2.15 0.75 20.35
CA GLY A 57 -2.68 -0.55 19.93
C GLY A 57 -2.94 -0.67 18.41
N LEU A 58 -2.96 0.44 17.66
CA LEU A 58 -3.27 0.47 16.22
C LEU A 58 -2.00 0.39 15.35
N ILE A 59 -0.83 0.77 15.88
CA ILE A 59 0.44 0.63 15.18
C ILE A 59 0.80 -0.86 14.97
N GLY A 60 0.30 -1.77 15.83
CA GLY A 60 0.50 -3.22 15.70
C GLY A 60 -0.35 -3.91 14.63
N GLN A 61 -1.29 -3.21 13.96
CA GLN A 61 -2.23 -3.82 13.00
C GLN A 61 -2.04 -3.35 11.55
N LEU A 62 -1.06 -2.48 11.31
CA LEU A 62 -0.49 -2.25 9.98
C LEU A 62 0.77 -3.09 9.78
N ALA A 63 0.89 -4.21 10.50
CA ALA A 63 1.82 -5.26 10.14
C ALA A 63 1.49 -5.63 8.68
N ASP A 64 2.47 -5.36 7.81
CA ASP A 64 2.57 -5.99 6.52
C ASP A 64 2.21 -7.47 6.74
N SER A 65 1.11 -7.96 6.16
CA SER A 65 0.65 -9.35 6.39
C SER A 65 1.73 -10.37 6.02
N ASN A 66 2.75 -9.92 5.30
CA ASN A 66 3.94 -10.66 4.93
C ASN A 66 5.00 -10.72 6.02
N VAL A 67 4.85 -10.07 7.18
CA VAL A 67 5.88 -10.07 8.24
C VAL A 67 5.31 -10.66 9.52
N GLN A 68 5.80 -11.86 9.88
CA GLN A 68 5.47 -12.56 11.11
C GLN A 68 6.57 -12.35 12.15
N THR A 69 6.21 -12.21 13.43
CA THR A 69 7.18 -11.95 14.51
C THR A 69 7.17 -13.06 15.55
N ILE A 70 8.35 -13.59 15.88
CA ILE A 70 8.58 -14.56 16.96
C ILE A 70 9.46 -13.90 18.04
N ARG A 71 9.00 -13.93 19.29
CA ARG A 71 9.75 -13.41 20.44
C ARG A 71 10.47 -14.55 21.15
N ILE A 72 11.73 -14.33 21.49
CA ILE A 72 12.53 -15.26 22.29
C ILE A 72 12.46 -14.80 23.74
N THR A 73 11.79 -15.59 24.58
CA THR A 73 11.50 -15.27 25.99
C THR A 73 12.05 -16.36 26.90
N SER A 74 12.06 -16.12 28.22
CA SER A 74 12.47 -17.13 29.21
C SER A 74 11.61 -18.40 29.23
N GLU A 75 10.41 -18.37 28.63
CA GLU A 75 9.52 -19.53 28.52
C GLU A 75 9.71 -20.29 27.20
N GLY A 76 10.49 -19.74 26.27
CA GLY A 76 10.70 -20.28 24.93
C GLY A 76 10.34 -19.29 23.82
N PHE A 77 10.16 -19.82 22.61
CA PHE A 77 9.64 -19.05 21.47
C PHE A 77 8.16 -18.75 21.64
N GLN A 78 7.77 -17.51 21.36
CA GLN A 78 6.39 -17.06 21.37
C GLN A 78 6.04 -16.37 20.03
N PRO A 79 5.19 -16.99 19.18
CA PRO A 79 4.59 -18.32 19.35
C PRO A 79 5.64 -19.45 19.15
N ALA A 80 5.40 -20.61 19.76
CA ALA A 80 6.26 -21.79 19.61
C ALA A 80 6.05 -22.53 18.27
N LEU A 81 4.83 -22.42 17.74
CA LEU A 81 4.45 -22.91 16.41
C LEU A 81 3.96 -21.71 15.60
N LEU A 82 4.56 -21.49 14.44
CA LEU A 82 4.18 -20.43 13.51
C LEU A 82 3.79 -21.05 12.16
N GLU A 83 2.59 -20.72 11.69
CA GLU A 83 2.13 -21.06 10.34
C GLU A 83 2.45 -19.89 9.41
N VAL A 84 3.11 -20.18 8.28
CA VAL A 84 3.54 -19.18 7.30
C VAL A 84 3.31 -19.67 5.88
N GLU A 85 3.15 -18.73 4.96
CA GLU A 85 3.05 -19.00 3.52
C GLU A 85 4.36 -18.62 2.81
N HIS A 86 4.51 -19.11 1.58
CA HIS A 86 5.60 -18.68 0.70
C HIS A 86 5.56 -17.17 0.46
N GLY A 87 6.72 -16.53 0.51
CA GLY A 87 6.88 -15.08 0.38
C GLY A 87 6.78 -14.31 1.69
N GLN A 88 6.28 -14.92 2.77
CA GLN A 88 6.29 -14.29 4.09
C GLN A 88 7.71 -14.24 4.68
N THR A 89 7.94 -13.23 5.50
CA THR A 89 9.19 -12.97 6.23
C THR A 89 8.95 -13.14 7.71
N ILE A 90 9.75 -13.99 8.33
CA ILE A 90 9.74 -14.22 9.77
C ILE A 90 10.80 -13.33 10.40
N THR A 91 10.46 -12.66 11.48
CA THR A 91 11.38 -11.83 12.26
C THR A 91 11.47 -12.40 13.67
N TRP A 92 12.68 -12.70 14.13
CA TRP A 92 12.91 -13.08 15.52
C TRP A 92 13.39 -11.88 16.31
N ILE A 93 12.92 -11.72 17.54
CA ILE A 93 13.35 -10.67 18.47
C ILE A 93 13.79 -11.33 19.76
N ASN A 94 15.03 -11.10 20.18
CA ASN A 94 15.52 -11.63 21.44
C ASN A 94 15.18 -10.69 22.60
N GLU A 95 14.41 -11.15 23.58
CA GLU A 95 14.07 -10.38 24.80
C GLU A 95 14.87 -10.84 26.03
N GLN A 96 15.76 -11.80 25.84
CA GLN A 96 16.61 -12.35 26.90
C GLN A 96 18.00 -11.69 26.90
N ASP A 97 18.64 -11.69 28.07
CA ASP A 97 20.03 -11.23 28.22
C ASP A 97 21.05 -12.20 27.63
N VAL A 98 20.63 -13.42 27.32
CA VAL A 98 21.47 -14.46 26.72
C VAL A 98 21.44 -14.27 25.20
N PRO A 99 22.60 -14.26 24.51
CA PRO A 99 22.62 -14.21 23.06
C PRO A 99 22.17 -15.54 22.46
N HIS A 100 21.43 -15.48 21.36
CA HIS A 100 20.97 -16.67 20.63
C HIS A 100 21.39 -16.62 19.16
N ILE A 101 21.73 -17.79 18.60
CA ILE A 101 21.87 -18.02 17.17
C ILE A 101 20.87 -19.11 16.84
N LEU A 102 19.98 -18.86 15.87
CA LEU A 102 18.95 -19.80 15.47
C LEU A 102 19.40 -20.52 14.20
N GLU A 103 19.26 -21.84 14.18
CA GLU A 103 19.62 -22.68 13.05
C GLU A 103 18.59 -23.79 12.81
N SER A 104 18.48 -24.23 11.55
CA SER A 104 17.70 -25.41 11.17
C SER A 104 18.40 -26.15 10.02
N ASP A 105 18.50 -27.47 10.14
CA ASP A 105 19.00 -28.35 9.07
C ASP A 105 17.90 -28.76 8.09
N THR A 106 16.63 -28.46 8.40
CA THR A 106 15.48 -28.91 7.61
C THR A 106 14.86 -27.78 6.82
N LEU A 107 14.87 -26.56 7.38
CA LEU A 107 14.34 -25.36 6.71
C LEU A 107 15.39 -24.82 5.73
N CYS A 108 15.48 -25.44 4.56
CA CYS A 108 16.45 -25.10 3.54
C CYS A 108 15.79 -24.88 2.17
N SER A 109 16.32 -23.92 1.42
CA SER A 109 16.07 -23.73 0.00
C SER A 109 16.70 -24.87 -0.82
N ASP A 110 16.17 -25.14 -2.01
CA ASP A 110 16.74 -26.09 -2.98
C ASP A 110 18.18 -25.73 -3.40
N THR A 111 18.57 -24.47 -3.22
CA THR A 111 19.92 -23.97 -3.48
C THR A 111 20.91 -24.22 -2.33
N GLY A 112 20.44 -24.76 -1.21
CA GLY A 112 21.25 -25.12 -0.04
C GLY A 112 21.37 -24.02 1.02
N PHE A 113 20.61 -22.93 0.92
CA PHE A 113 20.52 -21.93 1.99
C PHE A 113 19.53 -22.39 3.06
N CYS A 114 20.05 -22.73 4.23
CA CYS A 114 19.26 -23.09 5.40
C CYS A 114 19.08 -21.89 6.34
N LEU A 115 18.08 -21.97 7.22
CA LEU A 115 17.90 -20.99 8.29
C LEU A 115 19.16 -20.96 9.16
N LEU A 116 19.82 -19.80 9.19
CA LEU A 116 20.89 -19.47 10.11
C LEU A 116 20.84 -17.97 10.36
N THR A 117 20.55 -17.57 11.59
CA THR A 117 20.54 -16.15 11.96
C THR A 117 21.92 -15.67 12.37
N SER A 118 22.09 -14.36 12.38
CA SER A 118 23.14 -13.70 13.15
C SER A 118 22.95 -13.93 14.66
N THR A 119 23.98 -13.57 15.45
CA THR A 119 23.87 -13.59 16.91
C THR A 119 22.94 -12.48 17.37
N LEU A 120 21.82 -12.87 17.95
CA LEU A 120 20.79 -11.99 18.49
C LEU A 120 21.11 -11.68 19.96
N PHE A 121 21.54 -10.45 20.27
CA PHE A 121 21.63 -9.98 21.66
C PHE A 121 20.28 -9.44 22.16
N ASN A 122 20.20 -9.05 23.44
CA ASN A 122 18.98 -8.47 24.01
C ASN A 122 18.52 -7.26 23.19
N GLY A 123 17.30 -7.33 22.66
CA GLY A 123 16.66 -6.30 21.84
C GLY A 123 16.99 -6.38 20.35
N ASP A 124 17.91 -7.26 19.93
CA ASP A 124 18.24 -7.45 18.52
C ASP A 124 17.18 -8.28 17.81
N SER A 125 17.13 -8.10 16.49
CA SER A 125 16.23 -8.82 15.60
C SER A 125 16.90 -9.23 14.30
N ASP A 126 16.50 -10.37 13.77
CA ASP A 126 16.93 -10.85 12.46
C ASP A 126 15.72 -11.39 11.67
N ASN A 127 15.83 -11.40 10.35
CA ASN A 127 14.74 -11.76 9.45
C ASN A 127 15.12 -12.89 8.49
N PHE A 128 14.12 -13.69 8.13
CA PHE A 128 14.24 -14.78 7.16
C PHE A 128 12.99 -14.86 6.30
N THR A 129 13.16 -14.84 4.99
CA THR A 129 12.05 -14.91 4.05
C THR A 129 11.87 -16.34 3.54
N ILE A 130 10.64 -16.84 3.59
CA ILE A 130 10.27 -18.14 3.04
C ILE A 130 10.21 -18.00 1.52
N THR A 131 11.14 -18.64 0.82
CA THR A 131 11.21 -18.55 -0.64
C THR A 131 10.33 -19.61 -1.30
N PRO A 132 9.79 -19.39 -2.51
CA PRO A 132 8.86 -20.31 -3.17
C PRO A 132 9.40 -21.71 -3.47
N ASP A 133 10.72 -21.89 -3.44
CA ASP A 133 11.40 -23.17 -3.64
C ASP A 133 11.49 -24.01 -2.37
N MET A 134 11.20 -23.44 -1.19
CA MET A 134 11.09 -24.23 0.04
C MET A 134 9.86 -25.13 -0.03
N GLN A 135 10.04 -26.41 0.27
CA GLN A 135 8.91 -27.34 0.26
C GLN A 135 7.89 -26.98 1.35
N PRO A 136 6.59 -27.21 1.12
CA PRO A 136 5.59 -27.11 2.17
C PRO A 136 5.78 -28.24 3.19
N GLY A 137 5.61 -27.94 4.48
CA GLY A 137 5.84 -28.91 5.54
C GLY A 137 6.09 -28.29 6.91
N SER A 138 6.36 -29.15 7.89
CA SER A 138 6.78 -28.75 9.24
C SER A 138 8.30 -28.80 9.36
N TYR A 139 8.86 -27.73 9.90
CA TYR A 139 10.28 -27.50 10.03
C TYR A 139 10.61 -27.11 11.47
N GLN A 140 11.51 -27.85 12.08
CA GLN A 140 12.00 -27.52 13.42
C GLN A 140 13.27 -26.69 13.33
N TYR A 141 13.40 -25.73 14.24
CA TYR A 141 14.59 -24.92 14.40
C TYR A 141 14.92 -24.80 15.88
N SER A 142 16.20 -24.58 16.18
CA SER A 142 16.68 -24.50 17.56
C SER A 142 17.75 -23.43 17.71
N SER A 143 18.05 -23.05 18.96
CA SER A 143 19.23 -22.25 19.22
C SER A 143 20.49 -23.12 19.36
N SER A 144 21.60 -22.70 18.74
CA SER A 144 22.89 -23.36 18.89
C SER A 144 23.59 -23.06 20.23
N ILE A 145 23.07 -22.10 21.01
CA ILE A 145 23.66 -21.66 22.28
C ILE A 145 22.92 -22.29 23.47
N GLU A 146 21.60 -22.37 23.43
CA GLU A 146 20.78 -22.93 24.52
C GLU A 146 20.11 -24.24 24.10
N GLU A 147 20.62 -25.34 24.64
CA GLU A 147 20.03 -26.67 24.46
C GLU A 147 18.66 -26.73 25.16
N GLY A 148 17.58 -26.72 24.37
CA GLY A 148 16.20 -26.78 24.88
C GLY A 148 15.27 -25.73 24.27
N LEU A 149 15.83 -24.70 23.63
CA LEU A 149 15.07 -23.70 22.91
C LEU A 149 14.75 -24.21 21.48
N VAL A 150 13.56 -24.79 21.30
CA VAL A 150 13.10 -25.39 20.04
C VAL A 150 11.77 -24.77 19.62
N GLY A 151 11.66 -24.44 18.33
CA GLY A 151 10.44 -23.93 17.71
C GLY A 151 10.09 -24.71 16.45
N GLU A 152 8.87 -24.51 15.98
CA GLU A 152 8.33 -25.16 14.78
C GLU A 152 7.72 -24.12 13.83
N ILE A 153 8.09 -24.21 12.56
CA ILE A 153 7.51 -23.43 11.47
C ILE A 153 6.80 -24.38 10.54
N VAL A 154 5.53 -24.12 10.27
CA VAL A 154 4.73 -24.88 9.31
C VAL A 154 4.52 -24.02 8.08
N ILE A 155 5.16 -24.42 6.98
CA ILE A 155 4.93 -23.79 5.67
C ILE A 155 3.69 -24.41 5.06
N ILE A 156 2.62 -23.63 4.98
CA ILE A 156 1.39 -24.02 4.32
C ILE A 156 1.44 -23.58 2.86
N THR A 157 0.94 -24.43 1.96
CA THR A 157 0.58 -23.96 0.62
C THR A 157 -0.75 -23.23 0.75
N GLU A 158 -0.76 -21.94 0.46
CA GLU A 158 -2.00 -21.34 0.01
C GLU A 158 -2.35 -22.04 -1.31
N THR A 159 -3.39 -22.87 -1.33
CA THR A 159 -4.02 -23.18 -2.60
C THR A 159 -4.52 -21.84 -3.09
N VAL A 160 -3.83 -21.26 -4.07
CA VAL A 160 -4.26 -20.05 -4.76
C VAL A 160 -5.64 -20.36 -5.35
N ASP A 161 -6.67 -20.14 -4.54
CA ASP A 161 -8.09 -20.20 -4.88
C ASP A 161 -8.47 -19.02 -5.81
N ASP A 162 -7.46 -18.28 -6.27
CA ASP A 162 -7.56 -17.22 -7.27
C ASP A 162 -7.40 -17.74 -8.72
N PHE A 163 -7.08 -19.03 -8.90
CA PHE A 163 -7.53 -19.71 -10.11
C PHE A 163 -9.00 -20.07 -9.90
N THR A 164 -9.86 -19.09 -10.14
CA THR A 164 -11.28 -19.34 -10.37
C THR A 164 -11.37 -20.55 -11.28
N ASP A 165 -11.92 -21.62 -10.73
CA ASP A 165 -12.20 -22.91 -11.32
C ASP A 165 -12.79 -22.72 -12.73
N ILE A 166 -11.94 -22.54 -13.76
CA ILE A 166 -12.37 -22.37 -15.15
C ILE A 166 -13.08 -23.67 -15.59
N THR A 167 -12.75 -24.77 -14.91
CA THR A 167 -13.46 -26.05 -15.02
C THR A 167 -14.92 -25.96 -14.59
N ASN A 168 -15.32 -25.13 -13.61
CA ASN A 168 -16.75 -24.91 -13.30
C ASN A 168 -17.44 -23.93 -14.27
N ILE A 169 -16.72 -23.01 -14.92
CA ILE A 169 -17.25 -22.18 -16.02
C ILE A 169 -17.43 -23.01 -17.31
N LEU A 170 -16.64 -24.08 -17.49
CA LEU A 170 -16.74 -24.99 -18.62
C LEU A 170 -17.75 -26.14 -18.38
N SER A 171 -18.27 -26.30 -17.16
CA SER A 171 -19.15 -27.43 -16.80
C SER A 171 -20.64 -27.17 -16.97
N ASP A 172 -21.08 -25.92 -17.15
CA ASP A 172 -22.49 -25.62 -17.37
C ASP A 172 -22.76 -25.18 -18.83
N ASP A 173 -23.19 -26.16 -19.62
CA ASP A 173 -24.18 -26.06 -20.71
C ASP A 173 -23.91 -25.16 -21.94
N PHE A 174 -22.76 -24.49 -22.09
CA PHE A 174 -22.55 -23.66 -23.30
C PHE A 174 -22.09 -24.45 -24.54
N PHE A 175 -21.35 -25.55 -24.36
CA PHE A 175 -21.00 -26.44 -25.46
C PHE A 175 -22.00 -27.59 -25.48
N GLY A 176 -23.08 -27.39 -26.23
CA GLY A 176 -24.02 -28.46 -26.56
C GLY A 176 -23.30 -29.71 -27.05
N GLU A 177 -23.91 -30.87 -26.81
CA GLU A 177 -23.41 -32.21 -27.12
C GLU A 177 -22.56 -32.24 -28.40
N PRO A 178 -21.38 -32.89 -28.42
CA PRO A 178 -20.63 -33.07 -29.64
C PRO A 178 -21.48 -33.91 -30.60
N VAL A 179 -22.15 -33.25 -31.54
CA VAL A 179 -22.77 -33.90 -32.70
C VAL A 179 -21.63 -34.50 -33.51
N GLY A 180 -21.31 -35.74 -33.20
CA GLY A 180 -20.47 -36.61 -33.99
C GLY A 180 -21.18 -36.90 -35.31
N THR A 181 -21.04 -36.00 -36.27
CA THR A 181 -21.17 -36.34 -37.69
C THR A 181 -19.90 -35.87 -38.38
N THR A 182 -18.97 -36.81 -38.53
CA THR A 182 -17.89 -36.75 -39.52
C THR A 182 -18.55 -36.75 -40.90
N THR A 183 -19.03 -35.60 -41.32
CA THR A 183 -19.37 -35.35 -42.72
C THR A 183 -18.08 -34.92 -43.39
N GLU A 184 -17.65 -35.69 -44.38
CA GLU A 184 -16.52 -35.38 -45.24
C GLU A 184 -16.69 -33.95 -45.80
N PRO A 185 -15.63 -33.11 -45.81
CA PRO A 185 -15.75 -31.75 -46.30
C PRO A 185 -16.22 -31.78 -47.77
N PRO A 186 -17.16 -30.92 -48.18
CA PRO A 186 -17.48 -30.77 -49.59
C PRO A 186 -16.20 -30.40 -50.36
N GLU A 187 -15.91 -31.12 -51.44
CA GLU A 187 -14.80 -30.79 -52.34
C GLU A 187 -14.96 -29.34 -52.83
N GLY A 188 -13.96 -28.50 -52.51
CA GLY A 188 -13.95 -27.07 -52.87
C GLY A 188 -13.76 -26.08 -51.72
N PHE A 189 -13.52 -26.55 -50.49
CA PHE A 189 -13.21 -25.66 -49.36
C PHE A 189 -11.76 -25.15 -49.44
N ASP A 190 -11.57 -23.90 -49.87
CA ASP A 190 -10.28 -23.22 -49.80
C ASP A 190 -10.08 -22.62 -48.39
N PRO A 191 -9.10 -23.09 -47.60
CA PRO A 191 -8.85 -22.58 -46.25
C PRO A 191 -8.52 -21.08 -46.18
N GLN A 192 -8.23 -20.43 -47.31
CA GLN A 192 -7.90 -19.01 -47.35
C GLN A 192 -9.11 -18.07 -47.20
N ASP A 193 -10.35 -18.54 -47.42
CA ASP A 193 -11.55 -17.70 -47.33
C ASP A 193 -11.95 -17.34 -45.88
N PHE A 194 -11.34 -17.97 -44.87
CA PHE A 194 -11.61 -17.73 -43.45
C PHE A 194 -10.47 -17.03 -42.71
N ALA A 195 -9.35 -16.73 -43.38
CA ALA A 195 -8.34 -15.88 -42.78
C ALA A 195 -8.89 -14.45 -42.69
N PRO A 196 -9.00 -13.84 -41.50
CA PRO A 196 -9.40 -12.45 -41.40
C PRO A 196 -8.41 -11.61 -42.20
N GLN A 197 -8.93 -10.84 -43.17
CA GLN A 197 -8.09 -9.96 -43.96
C GLN A 197 -7.29 -9.05 -43.02
N PRO A 198 -5.99 -8.82 -43.29
CA PRO A 198 -5.14 -8.00 -42.43
C PRO A 198 -5.83 -6.65 -42.23
N GLN A 199 -6.23 -6.37 -40.99
CA GLN A 199 -6.92 -5.14 -40.67
C GLN A 199 -6.00 -3.97 -41.02
N GLY A 200 -6.45 -3.15 -41.97
CA GLY A 200 -5.73 -1.96 -42.38
C GLY A 200 -5.42 -1.08 -41.17
N ASN A 201 -4.18 -0.58 -41.16
CA ASN A 201 -3.54 0.23 -40.13
C ASN A 201 -4.54 1.08 -39.29
N THR A 202 -4.98 0.54 -38.15
CA THR A 202 -6.01 1.16 -37.30
C THR A 202 -5.46 2.27 -36.42
N GLY A 203 -4.17 2.60 -36.51
CA GLY A 203 -3.51 3.61 -35.65
C GLY A 203 -3.47 3.24 -34.17
N LEU A 204 -3.92 2.03 -33.81
CA LEU A 204 -3.83 1.48 -32.47
C LEU A 204 -2.48 0.77 -32.32
N PRO A 205 -1.73 1.02 -31.24
CA PRO A 205 -0.50 0.28 -30.96
C PRO A 205 -0.86 -1.20 -30.79
N THR A 206 -0.42 -2.02 -31.74
CA THR A 206 -0.58 -3.47 -31.67
C THR A 206 0.58 -4.05 -30.90
N ASN A 207 0.28 -4.99 -30.01
CA ASN A 207 1.31 -5.75 -29.31
C ASN A 207 2.10 -6.57 -30.33
N PRO A 208 3.43 -6.44 -30.43
CA PRO A 208 4.24 -7.19 -31.39
C PRO A 208 4.19 -8.72 -31.17
N TYR A 209 3.70 -9.17 -30.01
CA TYR A 209 3.58 -10.59 -29.66
C TYR A 209 2.17 -11.15 -29.91
N THR A 210 1.64 -11.03 -31.14
CA THR A 210 0.36 -11.65 -31.51
C THR A 210 0.49 -13.15 -31.79
N VAL A 211 -0.50 -13.91 -31.32
CA VAL A 211 -0.63 -15.36 -31.60
C VAL A 211 -0.83 -15.55 -33.11
N GLY A 212 0.11 -16.23 -33.77
CA GLY A 212 0.13 -16.42 -35.23
C GLY A 212 1.22 -15.62 -35.96
N GLY A 213 1.91 -14.68 -35.29
CA GLY A 213 3.12 -14.08 -35.83
C GLY A 213 4.24 -15.13 -35.98
N GLN A 214 4.96 -15.12 -37.09
CA GLN A 214 6.12 -15.98 -37.26
C GLN A 214 7.16 -15.61 -36.19
N ARG A 215 7.29 -16.44 -35.15
CA ARG A 215 8.36 -16.31 -34.16
C ARG A 215 9.67 -16.66 -34.83
N ILE A 216 10.44 -15.65 -35.21
CA ILE A 216 11.83 -15.82 -35.59
C ILE A 216 12.61 -16.05 -34.28
N HIS A 217 13.34 -17.16 -34.18
CA HIS A 217 14.17 -17.44 -33.02
C HIS A 217 15.28 -16.38 -32.95
N PRO A 218 15.61 -15.81 -31.77
CA PRO A 218 16.57 -14.71 -31.65
C PRO A 218 18.02 -15.10 -32.02
N PHE A 219 18.29 -16.39 -32.16
CA PHE A 219 19.58 -16.94 -32.57
C PHE A 219 19.42 -17.84 -33.80
N ASP A 220 20.40 -17.80 -34.69
CA ASP A 220 20.50 -18.72 -35.81
C ASP A 220 20.90 -20.14 -35.36
N SER A 221 21.03 -21.07 -36.30
CA SER A 221 21.46 -22.45 -36.01
C SER A 221 22.90 -22.58 -35.48
N SER A 222 23.68 -21.50 -35.57
CA SER A 222 25.05 -21.38 -35.06
C SER A 222 25.10 -20.80 -33.63
N GLY A 223 23.97 -20.31 -33.12
CA GLY A 223 23.89 -19.61 -31.83
C GLY A 223 24.28 -18.13 -31.92
N GLU A 224 24.42 -17.56 -33.12
CA GLU A 224 24.67 -16.13 -33.31
C GLU A 224 23.35 -15.35 -33.33
N PRO A 225 23.29 -14.15 -32.72
CA PRO A 225 22.06 -13.36 -32.66
C PRO A 225 21.65 -12.89 -34.06
N ILE A 226 20.38 -13.08 -34.42
CA ILE A 226 19.82 -12.61 -35.70
C ILE A 226 19.43 -11.13 -35.52
N PRO A 227 20.05 -10.17 -36.23
CA PRO A 227 19.80 -8.74 -36.03
C PRO A 227 18.32 -8.34 -36.21
N GLU A 228 17.62 -9.03 -37.11
CA GLU A 228 16.21 -8.79 -37.44
C GLU A 228 15.23 -9.21 -36.33
N ALA A 229 15.66 -10.08 -35.41
CA ALA A 229 14.81 -10.56 -34.31
C ALA A 229 14.66 -9.53 -33.17
N PHE A 230 15.53 -8.52 -33.12
CA PHE A 230 15.57 -7.54 -32.03
C PHE A 230 14.92 -6.20 -32.36
N GLY A 231 14.29 -6.05 -33.53
CA GLY A 231 13.52 -4.84 -33.89
C GLY A 231 14.35 -3.55 -34.02
N ASP A 232 15.67 -3.63 -33.86
CA ASP A 232 16.59 -2.51 -33.96
C ASP A 232 17.18 -2.45 -35.38
N GLU A 233 16.40 -1.91 -36.33
CA GLU A 233 16.96 -1.32 -37.55
C GLU A 233 17.55 0.06 -37.16
N PRO A 234 18.88 0.26 -37.15
CA PRO A 234 19.49 1.47 -36.59
C PRO A 234 19.29 2.77 -37.40
N PHE A 235 18.41 2.81 -38.40
CA PHE A 235 18.28 3.98 -39.29
C PHE A 235 16.87 4.38 -39.74
N ALA A 236 15.81 3.98 -39.03
CA ALA A 236 14.49 4.59 -39.22
C ALA A 236 14.20 5.53 -38.03
N PRO A 237 14.08 6.87 -38.23
CA PRO A 237 13.54 7.73 -37.19
C PRO A 237 12.10 7.29 -36.92
N SER A 238 11.89 6.59 -35.80
CA SER A 238 10.55 6.34 -35.32
C SER A 238 9.96 7.70 -34.93
N GLU A 239 9.06 8.21 -35.78
CA GLU A 239 8.27 9.38 -35.51
C GLU A 239 7.34 9.09 -34.33
N ASN A 240 7.87 9.20 -33.11
CA ASN A 240 7.10 9.17 -31.88
C ASN A 240 6.45 10.56 -31.69
N THR A 241 5.65 10.98 -32.68
CA THR A 241 4.97 12.28 -32.74
C THR A 241 3.80 12.39 -31.76
N ILE A 242 3.38 11.27 -31.14
CA ILE A 242 2.24 11.24 -30.22
C ILE A 242 2.63 11.70 -28.81
N ALA A 243 3.84 11.38 -28.32
CA ALA A 243 4.31 11.85 -27.02
C ALA A 243 4.56 13.37 -27.00
N ALA A 244 5.01 13.94 -28.12
CA ALA A 244 5.25 15.38 -28.23
C ALA A 244 3.95 16.21 -28.25
N ASN A 245 2.86 15.69 -28.81
CA ASN A 245 1.59 16.42 -28.89
C ASN A 245 0.77 16.37 -27.59
N ALA A 246 0.94 15.36 -26.73
CA ALA A 246 0.28 15.31 -25.41
C ALA A 246 0.80 16.41 -24.46
N ILE A 247 2.08 16.76 -24.55
CA ILE A 247 2.70 17.85 -23.77
C ILE A 247 2.20 19.22 -24.25
N ALA A 248 1.93 19.38 -25.55
CA ALA A 248 1.38 20.61 -26.13
C ALA A 248 -0.08 20.89 -25.73
N GLN A 249 -0.83 19.87 -25.25
CA GLN A 249 -2.25 19.99 -24.87
C GLN A 249 -2.48 20.18 -23.36
N GLY A 250 -1.43 20.40 -22.56
CA GLY A 250 -1.58 20.75 -21.14
C GLY A 250 -2.12 19.63 -20.24
N ARG A 251 -2.18 18.39 -20.72
CA ARG A 251 -2.53 17.20 -19.93
C ARG A 251 -1.26 16.46 -19.50
N GLY A 252 -0.40 17.16 -18.78
CA GLY A 252 0.68 16.52 -18.03
C GLY A 252 0.13 15.87 -16.74
N PRO A 253 0.81 14.85 -16.19
CA PRO A 253 0.46 14.29 -14.89
C PRO A 253 0.45 15.41 -13.84
N LEU A 254 -0.62 15.44 -13.04
CA LEU A 254 -0.80 16.39 -11.93
C LEU A 254 0.46 16.35 -11.06
N ARG A 255 1.16 17.49 -10.97
CA ARG A 255 2.34 17.64 -10.11
C ARG A 255 1.95 17.22 -8.70
N GLN A 256 2.72 16.28 -8.13
CA GLN A 256 2.61 15.96 -6.70
C GLN A 256 2.72 17.26 -5.90
N PRO A 257 1.94 17.42 -4.82
CA PRO A 257 2.09 18.56 -3.95
C PRO A 257 3.53 18.59 -3.44
N GLU A 258 4.28 19.61 -3.83
CA GLU A 258 5.60 19.86 -3.28
C GLU A 258 5.45 19.94 -1.77
N THR A 259 6.09 19.01 -1.06
CA THR A 259 6.18 19.04 0.41
C THR A 259 7.00 20.28 0.79
N GLY A 260 6.34 21.44 0.81
CA GLY A 260 6.96 22.72 1.05
C GLY A 260 7.55 22.81 2.45
N ALA A 261 8.43 23.80 2.64
CA ALA A 261 9.12 24.10 3.89
C ALA A 261 8.20 24.22 5.14
N GLY A 262 6.89 24.36 4.96
CA GLY A 262 5.90 24.33 6.04
C GLY A 262 5.88 23.01 6.84
N VAL A 263 6.16 21.86 6.21
CA VAL A 263 6.21 20.58 6.92
C VAL A 263 7.34 20.55 7.95
N TRP A 264 8.51 21.09 7.58
CA TRP A 264 9.66 21.19 8.48
C TRP A 264 9.41 22.14 9.66
N ALA A 265 8.67 23.24 9.45
CA ALA A 265 8.30 24.16 10.52
C ALA A 265 7.38 23.50 11.56
N VAL A 266 6.44 22.66 11.10
CA VAL A 266 5.55 21.90 12.01
C VAL A 266 6.35 20.86 12.80
N ILE A 267 7.21 20.09 12.14
CA ILE A 267 8.03 19.05 12.80
C ILE A 267 8.95 19.67 13.86
N LEU A 268 9.70 20.72 13.50
CA LEU A 268 10.60 21.40 14.43
C LEU A 268 9.84 22.07 15.58
N GLY A 269 8.67 22.66 15.30
CA GLY A 269 7.79 23.23 16.32
C GLY A 269 7.33 22.16 17.33
N SER A 270 6.95 20.97 16.87
CA SER A 270 6.54 19.88 17.75
C SER A 270 7.67 19.34 18.63
N ILE A 271 8.90 19.23 18.11
CA ILE A 271 10.06 18.76 18.89
C ILE A 271 10.41 19.77 19.99
N VAL A 272 10.42 21.06 19.67
CA VAL A 272 10.71 22.13 20.66
C VAL A 272 9.62 22.18 21.74
N GLY A 273 8.35 22.01 21.37
CA GLY A 273 7.23 21.93 22.30
C GLY A 273 7.37 20.74 23.27
N LEU A 274 7.69 19.56 22.74
CA LEU A 274 7.88 18.34 23.54
C LEU A 274 9.06 18.48 24.52
N TYR A 275 10.17 19.07 24.08
CA TYR A 275 11.33 19.32 24.93
C TYR A 275 11.00 20.26 26.10
N TRP A 276 10.22 21.32 25.86
CA TRP A 276 9.82 22.25 26.92
C TRP A 276 8.91 21.59 27.94
N VAL A 277 7.92 20.81 27.48
CA VAL A 277 6.98 20.12 28.37
C VAL A 277 7.68 19.06 29.22
N THR A 278 8.59 18.28 28.62
CA THR A 278 9.34 17.25 29.35
C THR A 278 10.28 17.87 30.38
N ARG A 279 10.99 18.95 30.04
CA ARG A 279 11.87 19.68 30.98
C ARG A 279 11.11 20.21 32.21
N ASP A 280 9.93 20.80 32.01
CA ASP A 280 9.12 21.33 33.11
C ASP A 280 8.53 20.23 34.00
N ALA A 281 8.25 19.05 33.44
CA ALA A 281 7.78 17.91 34.20
C ALA A 281 8.85 17.38 35.16
N PHE A 282 10.10 17.23 34.70
CA PHE A 282 11.22 16.77 35.52
C PHE A 282 11.65 17.78 36.59
N ALA A 283 11.55 19.09 36.31
CA ALA A 283 11.88 20.13 37.30
C ALA A 283 10.93 20.16 38.51
N LYS A 284 9.71 19.59 38.38
CA LYS A 284 8.71 19.56 39.46
C LYS A 284 8.76 18.29 40.31
N THR A 285 9.50 17.27 39.89
CA THR A 285 9.59 15.98 40.60
C THR A 285 10.80 15.87 41.54
N SER A 286 11.64 16.90 41.63
CA SER A 286 12.86 16.91 42.47
C SER A 286 12.69 17.61 43.82
N LEU A 287 11.52 17.51 44.45
CA LEU A 287 11.23 18.03 45.80
C LEU A 287 10.73 16.92 46.72
#